data_AF-A0A0Q9R9H1-F1
#
_entry.id   AF-A0A0Q9R9H1-F1
#
_cell.length_a   1.000
_cell.length_b   1.000
_cell.length_c   1.000
_cell.angle_alpha   90.00
_cell.angle_beta   90.00
_cell.angle_gamma   90.00
#
_symmetry.space_group_name_H-M   'P 1'
#
loop_
_entity.id
_entity.type
_entity.pdbx_description
1 polymer ?
#
loop_
_entity_poly.entity_id
_entity_poly.type
_entity_poly.pdbx_seq_one_letter_code
_entity_poly.pdbx_strand_id
1 'polypeptide(L)'
;METSTIIWIIVAVVVVLALAAVIAALINKQRAESRRARADELRHEAAGRAGSLQNTDQEARAAQAEADQVRLEAERAEQRAAEKQRAVDQQQADVEGRVREADRLDPDVDHKAKDYSPTTPDPTPQPGSTTHMGTTHSAGTGDPSHAPQHPQGTLANPDGTLTYPDGSLRNSDGSLFDLNGPNHRA
;
A
#
# COMPACT_ATOMS: atom_id res chain seq x y z
N MET A 1 -4.55 94.45 13.99
CA MET A 1 -4.88 93.53 12.88
C MET A 1 -6.22 93.98 12.32
N GLU A 2 -6.29 94.33 11.03
CA GLU A 2 -7.56 94.75 10.42
C GLU A 2 -8.51 93.56 10.23
N THR A 3 -9.80 93.81 10.38
CA THR A 3 -10.89 92.86 10.09
C THR A 3 -10.87 92.34 8.65
N SER A 4 -10.38 93.15 7.71
CA SER A 4 -10.17 92.78 6.29
C SER A 4 -9.22 91.60 6.13
N THR A 5 -8.11 91.59 6.86
CA THR A 5 -7.12 90.51 6.86
C THR A 5 -7.69 89.24 7.50
N ILE A 6 -8.46 89.38 8.58
CA ILE A 6 -9.10 88.25 9.27
C ILE A 6 -10.11 87.55 8.34
N ILE A 7 -10.93 88.31 7.61
CA ILE A 7 -11.92 87.75 6.68
C ILE A 7 -11.23 86.98 5.55
N TRP A 8 -10.16 87.51 4.97
CA TRP A 8 -9.40 86.82 3.92
C TRP A 8 -8.78 85.51 4.40
N ILE A 9 -8.27 85.47 5.64
CA ILE A 9 -7.74 84.24 6.24
C ILE A 9 -8.85 83.19 6.37
N ILE A 10 -10.04 83.57 6.85
CA ILE A 10 -11.17 82.66 6.99
C ILE A 10 -11.58 82.09 5.63
N VAL A 11 -11.71 82.94 4.61
CA VAL A 11 -12.06 82.50 3.24
C VAL A 11 -11.02 81.52 2.70
N ALA A 12 -9.73 81.83 2.86
CA ALA A 12 -8.66 80.93 2.44
C ALA A 12 -8.75 79.55 3.13
N VAL A 13 -9.01 79.52 4.45
CA VAL A 13 -9.17 78.26 5.20
C VAL A 13 -10.38 77.47 4.70
N VAL A 14 -11.52 78.12 4.46
CA VAL A 14 -12.73 77.45 3.94
C VAL A 14 -12.48 76.85 2.56
N VAL A 15 -11.79 77.57 1.67
CA VAL A 15 -11.41 77.07 0.35
C VAL A 15 -10.50 75.85 0.46
N VAL A 16 -9.50 75.90 1.36
CA VAL A 16 -8.60 74.76 1.62
C VAL A 16 -9.35 73.55 2.16
N LEU A 17 -10.28 73.74 3.10
CA LEU A 17 -11.10 72.66 3.65
C LEU A 17 -12.05 72.06 2.61
N ALA A 18 -12.66 72.89 1.75
CA ALA A 18 -13.49 72.43 0.65
C ALA A 18 -12.67 71.59 -0.34
N LEU A 19 -11.45 72.03 -0.69
CA LEU A 19 -10.55 71.28 -1.55
C LEU A 19 -10.16 69.92 -0.92
N ALA A 20 -9.83 69.91 0.36
CA ALA A 20 -9.47 68.70 1.09
C ALA A 20 -10.64 67.68 1.14
N ALA A 21 -11.88 68.15 1.32
CA ALA A 21 -13.07 67.30 1.34
C ALA A 21 -13.32 66.62 -0.02
N VAL A 22 -13.15 67.35 -1.12
CA VAL A 22 -13.30 66.78 -2.49
C VAL A 22 -12.25 65.70 -2.74
N ILE A 23 -10.99 65.96 -2.38
CA ILE A 23 -9.90 64.98 -2.54
C ILE A 23 -10.20 63.71 -1.72
N ALA A 24 -10.66 63.84 -0.48
CA ALA A 24 -11.00 62.70 0.37
C ALA A 24 -12.16 61.84 -0.21
N ALA A 25 -13.18 62.48 -0.77
CA ALA A 25 -14.33 61.78 -1.37
C ALA A 25 -13.92 60.94 -2.59
N LEU A 26 -13.02 61.46 -3.43
CA LEU A 26 -12.48 60.74 -4.59
C LEU A 26 -11.69 59.49 -4.18
N ILE A 27 -10.85 59.61 -3.14
CA ILE A 27 -10.09 58.48 -2.61
C ILE A 27 -11.02 57.43 -1.99
N ASN A 28 -12.07 57.85 -1.29
CA ASN A 28 -13.01 56.93 -0.64
C ASN A 28 -13.82 56.10 -1.66
N LYS A 29 -14.22 56.72 -2.78
CA LYS A 29 -14.91 56.04 -3.88
C LYS A 29 -14.04 54.93 -4.50
N GLN A 30 -12.77 55.22 -4.76
CA GLN A 30 -11.80 54.23 -5.27
C GLN A 30 -11.56 53.07 -4.29
N ARG A 31 -11.51 53.36 -2.98
CA ARG A 31 -11.38 52.35 -1.93
C ARG A 31 -12.60 51.43 -1.86
N ALA A 32 -13.81 51.91 -2.16
CA ALA A 32 -15.00 51.08 -2.17
C ALA A 32 -15.02 50.07 -3.33
N GLU A 33 -14.59 50.50 -4.53
CA GLU A 33 -14.51 49.64 -5.72
C GLU A 33 -13.42 48.58 -5.58
N SER A 34 -12.23 48.95 -5.09
CA SER A 34 -11.15 47.98 -4.82
C SER A 34 -11.51 46.94 -3.76
N ARG A 35 -12.27 47.33 -2.72
CA ARG A 35 -12.79 46.37 -1.73
C ARG A 35 -13.78 45.37 -2.33
N ARG A 36 -14.64 45.81 -3.27
CA ARG A 36 -15.56 44.91 -3.99
C ARG A 36 -14.80 43.95 -4.89
N ALA A 37 -13.86 44.46 -5.69
CA ALA A 37 -13.03 43.62 -6.56
C ALA A 37 -12.25 42.55 -5.78
N ARG A 38 -11.62 42.92 -4.65
CA ARG A 38 -10.95 41.96 -3.76
C ARG A 38 -11.90 40.92 -3.17
N ALA A 39 -13.13 41.31 -2.81
CA ALA A 39 -14.11 40.38 -2.28
C ALA A 39 -14.55 39.36 -3.34
N ASP A 40 -14.70 39.77 -4.60
CA ASP A 40 -15.03 38.87 -5.70
C ASP A 40 -13.87 37.93 -6.05
N GLU A 41 -12.63 38.44 -6.03
CA GLU A 41 -11.42 37.63 -6.17
C GLU A 41 -11.32 36.56 -5.08
N LEU A 42 -11.52 36.94 -3.81
CA LEU A 42 -11.58 36.01 -2.68
C LEU A 42 -12.69 34.95 -2.85
N ARG A 43 -13.84 35.31 -3.41
CA ARG A 43 -14.92 34.34 -3.71
C ARG A 43 -14.53 33.38 -4.83
N HIS A 44 -13.87 33.87 -5.88
CA HIS A 44 -13.39 33.01 -6.97
C HIS A 44 -12.29 32.06 -6.49
N GLU A 45 -11.36 32.56 -5.68
CA GLU A 45 -10.30 31.74 -5.09
C GLU A 45 -10.88 30.69 -4.14
N ALA A 46 -11.86 31.07 -3.31
CA ALA A 46 -12.59 30.14 -2.44
C ALA A 46 -13.37 29.09 -3.23
N ALA A 47 -14.01 29.47 -4.35
CA ALA A 47 -14.71 28.53 -5.23
C ALA A 47 -13.75 27.52 -5.88
N GLY A 48 -12.57 27.98 -6.33
CA GLY A 48 -11.51 27.10 -6.84
C GLY A 48 -11.01 26.12 -5.78
N ARG A 49 -10.75 26.62 -4.56
CA ARG A 49 -10.32 25.78 -3.42
C ARG A 49 -11.40 24.79 -2.97
N ALA A 50 -12.67 25.17 -3.02
CA ALA A 50 -13.78 24.26 -2.72
C ALA A 50 -13.86 23.09 -3.71
N GLY A 51 -13.63 23.36 -5.00
CA GLY A 51 -13.55 22.31 -6.03
C GLY A 51 -12.37 21.36 -5.80
N SER A 52 -11.18 21.88 -5.47
CA SER A 52 -10.02 21.02 -5.17
C SER A 52 -10.25 20.16 -3.92
N LEU A 53 -10.88 20.71 -2.87
CA LEU A 53 -11.22 19.93 -1.66
C LEU A 53 -12.21 18.81 -1.95
N GLN A 54 -13.19 19.04 -2.84
CA GLN A 54 -14.12 17.99 -3.27
C GLN A 54 -13.40 16.86 -4.00
N ASN A 55 -12.46 17.19 -4.89
CA ASN A 55 -11.64 16.18 -5.56
C ASN A 55 -10.79 15.39 -4.57
N THR A 56 -10.14 16.07 -3.62
CA THR A 56 -9.36 15.40 -2.57
C THR A 56 -10.23 14.51 -1.67
N ASP A 57 -11.45 14.93 -1.33
CA ASP A 57 -12.39 14.09 -0.56
C ASP A 57 -12.81 12.84 -1.35
N GLN A 58 -13.07 12.99 -2.66
CA GLN A 58 -13.35 11.85 -3.54
C GLN A 58 -12.17 10.88 -3.63
N GLU A 59 -10.95 11.41 -3.79
CA GLU A 59 -9.72 10.61 -3.83
C GLU A 59 -9.47 9.89 -2.50
N ALA A 60 -9.65 10.57 -1.37
CA ALA A 60 -9.53 9.97 -0.04
C ALA A 60 -10.53 8.82 0.16
N ARG A 61 -11.78 8.99 -0.29
CA ARG A 61 -12.80 7.92 -0.23
C ARG A 61 -12.45 6.75 -1.15
N ALA A 62 -11.90 7.01 -2.33
CA ALA A 62 -11.47 5.97 -3.25
C ALA A 62 -10.31 5.16 -2.65
N ALA A 63 -9.31 5.83 -2.09
CA ALA A 63 -8.18 5.20 -1.42
C ALA A 63 -8.62 4.37 -0.18
N GLN A 64 -9.60 4.85 0.58
CA GLN A 64 -10.19 4.08 1.68
C GLN A 64 -10.92 2.82 1.20
N ALA A 65 -11.71 2.94 0.12
CA ALA A 65 -12.42 1.80 -0.45
C ALA A 65 -11.45 0.73 -1.00
N GLU A 66 -10.32 1.14 -1.57
CA GLU A 66 -9.26 0.24 -2.02
C GLU A 66 -8.59 -0.46 -0.83
N ALA A 67 -8.25 0.28 0.24
CA ALA A 67 -7.70 -0.29 1.46
C ALA A 67 -8.64 -1.34 2.08
N ASP A 68 -9.96 -1.10 2.09
CA ASP A 68 -10.94 -2.07 2.60
C ASP A 68 -11.03 -3.33 1.72
N GLN A 69 -10.87 -3.20 0.40
CA GLN A 69 -10.82 -4.35 -0.50
C GLN A 69 -9.58 -5.21 -0.24
N VAL A 70 -8.41 -4.60 -0.13
CA VAL A 70 -7.15 -5.32 0.16
C VAL A 70 -7.23 -6.03 1.50
N ARG A 71 -7.83 -5.40 2.52
CA ARG A 71 -8.05 -6.05 3.82
C ARG A 71 -8.96 -7.27 3.71
N LEU A 72 -10.05 -7.18 2.96
CA LEU A 72 -10.95 -8.31 2.74
C LEU A 72 -10.27 -9.46 1.98
N GLU A 73 -9.41 -9.13 1.02
CA GLU A 73 -8.62 -10.14 0.29
C GLU A 73 -7.58 -10.82 1.19
N ALA A 74 -6.91 -10.05 2.04
CA ALA A 74 -5.99 -10.57 3.04
C ALA A 74 -6.70 -11.52 4.01
N GLU A 75 -7.86 -11.13 4.55
CA GLU A 75 -8.67 -12.00 5.41
C GLU A 75 -9.05 -13.32 4.72
N ARG A 76 -9.43 -13.27 3.43
CA ARG A 76 -9.71 -14.49 2.64
C ARG A 76 -8.47 -15.34 2.40
N ALA A 77 -7.31 -14.73 2.20
CA ALA A 77 -6.06 -15.45 2.06
C ALA A 77 -5.67 -16.16 3.36
N GLU A 78 -5.82 -15.49 4.50
CA GLU A 78 -5.60 -16.05 5.84
C GLU A 78 -6.54 -17.22 6.14
N GLN A 79 -7.83 -17.08 5.82
CA GLN A 79 -8.81 -18.18 5.98
C GLN A 79 -8.41 -19.41 5.16
N ARG A 80 -8.03 -19.21 3.89
CA ARG A 80 -7.56 -20.31 3.04
C ARG A 80 -6.29 -20.95 3.59
N ALA A 81 -5.35 -20.16 4.10
CA ALA A 81 -4.14 -20.68 4.73
C ALA A 81 -4.47 -21.50 5.98
N ALA A 82 -5.36 -21.02 6.85
CA ALA A 82 -5.80 -21.72 8.04
C ALA A 82 -6.54 -23.03 7.71
N GLU A 83 -7.37 -23.04 6.67
CA GLU A 83 -8.02 -24.27 6.18
C GLU A 83 -7.01 -25.29 5.67
N LYS A 84 -6.01 -24.85 4.89
CA LYS A 84 -4.94 -25.72 4.40
C LYS A 84 -4.11 -26.28 5.55
N GLN A 85 -3.80 -25.47 6.55
CA GLN A 85 -3.08 -25.95 7.74
C GLN A 85 -3.89 -27.02 8.48
N ARG A 86 -5.18 -26.77 8.72
CA ARG A 86 -6.07 -27.76 9.34
C ARG A 86 -6.15 -29.06 8.54
N ALA A 87 -6.18 -28.97 7.21
CA ALA A 87 -6.18 -30.14 6.35
C ALA A 87 -4.87 -30.95 6.47
N VAL A 88 -3.72 -30.29 6.56
CA VAL A 88 -2.43 -30.94 6.82
C VAL A 88 -2.43 -31.62 8.18
N ASP A 89 -2.87 -30.92 9.22
CA ASP A 89 -2.92 -31.47 10.59
C ASP A 89 -3.84 -32.71 10.65
N GLN A 90 -4.99 -32.66 9.95
CA GLN A 90 -5.91 -33.80 9.83
C GLN A 90 -5.28 -34.98 9.09
N GLN A 91 -4.61 -34.72 7.96
CA GLN A 91 -3.91 -35.78 7.21
C GLN A 91 -2.80 -36.42 8.05
N GLN A 92 -2.05 -35.62 8.81
CA GLN A 92 -1.01 -36.13 9.69
C GLN A 92 -1.61 -37.00 10.80
N ALA A 93 -2.70 -36.56 11.43
CA ALA A 93 -3.42 -37.34 12.43
C ALA A 93 -3.96 -38.67 11.86
N ASP A 94 -4.49 -38.65 10.64
CA ASP A 94 -4.95 -39.85 9.93
C ASP A 94 -3.82 -40.83 9.64
N VAL A 95 -2.66 -40.34 9.17
CA VAL A 95 -1.47 -41.16 8.92
C VAL A 95 -0.98 -41.78 10.22
N GLU A 96 -0.82 -41.00 11.29
CA GLU A 96 -0.40 -41.50 12.60
C GLU A 96 -1.40 -42.52 13.17
N GLY A 97 -2.70 -42.29 12.96
CA GLY A 97 -3.76 -43.24 13.32
C GLY A 97 -3.62 -44.57 12.61
N ARG A 98 -3.33 -44.56 11.29
CA ARG A 98 -3.10 -45.78 10.50
C ARG A 98 -1.84 -46.51 10.90
N VAL A 99 -0.74 -45.80 11.17
CA VAL A 99 0.51 -46.40 11.65
C VAL A 99 0.27 -47.11 12.99
N ARG A 100 -0.41 -46.45 13.94
CA ARG A 100 -0.78 -47.08 15.23
C ARG A 100 -1.64 -48.32 15.07
N GLU A 101 -2.57 -48.32 14.12
CA GLU A 101 -3.42 -49.49 13.86
C GLU A 101 -2.60 -50.64 13.25
N ALA A 102 -1.67 -50.34 12.33
CA ALA A 102 -0.78 -51.32 11.74
C ALA A 102 0.15 -51.95 12.79
N ASP A 103 0.80 -51.14 13.62
CA ASP A 103 1.70 -51.58 14.70
C ASP A 103 0.98 -52.44 15.76
N ARG A 104 -0.33 -52.24 15.95
CA ARG A 104 -1.14 -53.07 16.86
C ARG A 104 -1.36 -54.48 16.30
N LEU A 105 -1.43 -54.61 14.97
CA LEU A 105 -1.66 -55.88 14.28
C LEU A 105 -0.35 -56.63 14.01
N ASP A 106 0.78 -55.92 13.97
CA ASP A 106 2.09 -56.49 13.74
C ASP A 106 2.58 -57.27 14.98
N PRO A 107 2.77 -58.61 14.91
CA PRO A 107 3.29 -59.39 16.01
C PRO A 107 4.75 -59.07 16.37
N ASP A 108 5.49 -58.40 15.48
CA ASP A 108 6.89 -58.04 15.68
C ASP A 108 7.06 -56.70 16.41
N VAL A 109 5.99 -55.92 16.62
CA VAL A 109 6.02 -54.59 17.26
C VAL A 109 5.42 -54.62 18.68
N ASP A 110 6.22 -54.26 19.69
CA ASP A 110 5.75 -54.08 21.08
C ASP A 110 5.13 -52.70 21.30
N HIS A 111 3.90 -52.54 20.85
CA HIS A 111 3.09 -51.33 21.00
C HIS A 111 2.60 -51.06 22.44
N LYS A 112 2.99 -51.88 23.43
CA LYS A 112 2.65 -51.69 24.87
C LYS A 112 3.83 -51.17 25.69
N ALA A 113 5.02 -51.10 25.11
CA ALA A 113 6.20 -50.55 25.77
C ALA A 113 5.99 -49.07 26.14
N LYS A 114 6.64 -48.62 27.23
CA LYS A 114 6.46 -47.24 27.75
C LYS A 114 7.09 -46.16 26.86
N ASP A 115 7.99 -46.57 25.97
CA ASP A 115 8.75 -45.78 25.02
C ASP A 115 8.25 -45.96 23.57
N TYR A 116 7.08 -46.58 23.38
CA TYR A 116 6.47 -46.70 22.06
C TYR A 116 6.12 -45.32 21.48
N SER A 117 6.62 -45.07 20.27
CA SER A 117 6.25 -43.93 19.45
C SER A 117 5.97 -44.44 18.03
N PRO A 118 4.79 -44.13 17.44
CA PRO A 118 4.50 -44.50 16.06
C PRO A 118 5.54 -43.89 15.13
N THR A 119 6.29 -44.73 14.41
CA THR A 119 7.26 -44.24 13.43
C THR A 119 6.51 -43.99 12.13
N THR A 120 6.17 -42.73 11.86
CA THR A 120 5.63 -42.36 10.55
C THR A 120 6.73 -42.55 9.51
N PRO A 121 6.49 -43.32 8.42
CA PRO A 121 7.48 -43.45 7.35
C PRO A 121 7.82 -42.06 6.81
N ASP A 122 9.10 -41.80 6.55
CA ASP A 122 9.49 -40.61 5.79
C ASP A 122 8.71 -40.59 4.47
N PRO A 123 8.17 -39.43 4.05
CA PRO A 123 7.45 -39.33 2.79
C PRO A 123 8.41 -39.73 1.67
N THR A 124 8.25 -40.94 1.14
CA THR A 124 8.96 -41.38 -0.05
C THR A 124 8.53 -40.45 -1.19
N PRO A 125 9.46 -39.77 -1.88
CA PRO A 125 9.12 -38.89 -2.98
C PRO A 125 8.39 -39.71 -4.05
N GLN A 126 7.08 -39.49 -4.17
CA GLN A 126 6.28 -40.09 -5.24
C GLN A 126 6.86 -39.59 -6.58
N PRO A 127 7.33 -40.47 -7.49
CA PRO A 127 7.85 -40.05 -8.79
C PRO A 127 6.71 -39.43 -9.60
N GLY A 128 6.59 -38.10 -9.54
CA GLY A 128 5.53 -37.33 -10.18
C GLY A 128 5.05 -36.10 -9.39
N SER A 129 5.33 -36.01 -8.09
CA SER A 129 5.05 -34.80 -7.31
C SER A 129 6.26 -33.87 -7.34
N THR A 130 6.37 -33.06 -8.39
CA THR A 130 7.29 -31.91 -8.42
C THR A 130 6.74 -30.80 -7.51
N THR A 131 6.78 -31.03 -6.20
CA THR A 131 6.74 -29.96 -5.20
C THR A 131 8.12 -29.94 -4.58
N HIS A 132 9.03 -29.19 -5.19
CA HIS A 132 10.37 -28.94 -4.69
C HIS A 132 10.28 -28.10 -3.40
N MET A 133 10.05 -28.76 -2.26
CA MET A 133 10.55 -28.22 -0.99
C MET A 133 12.05 -28.51 -0.94
N GLY A 134 12.85 -27.48 -1.22
CA GLY A 134 14.29 -27.53 -1.13
C GLY A 134 14.72 -27.74 0.33
N THR A 135 14.97 -29.00 0.70
CA THR A 135 15.90 -29.30 1.78
C THR A 135 17.16 -29.82 1.12
N THR A 136 18.22 -29.03 1.26
CA THR A 136 19.54 -29.29 0.71
C THR A 136 20.13 -30.58 1.28
N HIS A 137 20.13 -31.67 0.50
CA HIS A 137 21.07 -32.76 0.71
C HIS A 137 21.85 -33.05 -0.57
N SER A 138 23.15 -32.78 -0.45
CA SER A 138 24.23 -33.13 -1.35
C SER A 138 24.22 -34.61 -1.72
N ALA A 139 24.16 -34.92 -3.02
CA ALA A 139 24.75 -36.11 -3.60
C ALA A 139 25.02 -35.84 -5.09
N GLY A 140 26.30 -35.70 -5.43
CA GLY A 140 26.73 -35.46 -6.80
C GLY A 140 26.49 -36.65 -7.72
N THR A 141 26.33 -36.34 -9.01
CA THR A 141 27.23 -36.71 -10.12
C THR A 141 26.42 -36.66 -11.41
N GLY A 142 26.63 -35.64 -12.25
CA GLY A 142 26.09 -35.61 -13.63
C GLY A 142 25.79 -34.22 -14.18
N ASP A 143 26.81 -33.61 -14.81
CA ASP A 143 26.80 -32.47 -15.76
C ASP A 143 26.20 -31.10 -15.32
N PRO A 144 27.05 -30.08 -14.99
CA PRO A 144 26.63 -28.78 -14.48
C PRO A 144 26.39 -27.69 -15.55
N SER A 145 26.34 -28.02 -16.85
CA SER A 145 26.69 -27.01 -17.86
C SER A 145 25.61 -26.00 -18.26
N HIS A 146 24.32 -26.18 -17.96
CA HIS A 146 23.27 -25.25 -18.45
C HIS A 146 22.08 -24.98 -17.50
N ALA A 147 22.26 -25.01 -16.17
CA ALA A 147 21.29 -24.41 -15.26
C ALA A 147 21.59 -22.91 -15.12
N PRO A 148 20.61 -21.99 -15.28
CA PRO A 148 20.83 -20.57 -14.99
C PRO A 148 21.31 -20.43 -13.55
N GLN A 149 22.56 -20.02 -13.37
CA GLN A 149 23.17 -19.87 -12.06
C GLN A 149 22.65 -18.57 -11.43
N HIS A 150 21.60 -18.69 -10.62
CA HIS A 150 21.18 -17.60 -9.74
C HIS A 150 22.18 -17.52 -8.57
N PRO A 151 22.48 -16.32 -8.05
CA PRO A 151 23.40 -16.15 -6.95
C PRO A 151 22.93 -16.93 -5.71
N GLN A 152 23.89 -17.45 -4.94
CA GLN A 152 23.62 -18.17 -3.69
C GLN A 152 22.77 -17.30 -2.75
N GLY A 153 21.68 -17.86 -2.22
CA GLY A 153 20.71 -17.14 -1.38
C GLY A 153 19.48 -16.62 -2.13
N THR A 154 19.29 -16.98 -3.41
CA THR A 154 18.05 -16.69 -4.13
C THR A 154 16.92 -17.60 -3.62
N LEU A 155 15.80 -17.02 -3.17
CA LEU A 155 14.61 -17.70 -2.68
C LEU A 155 13.55 -17.79 -3.78
N ALA A 156 13.02 -18.97 -4.08
CA ALA A 156 11.90 -19.13 -5.00
C ALA A 156 10.57 -18.99 -4.24
N ASN A 157 9.74 -18.04 -4.67
CA ASN A 157 8.44 -17.76 -4.08
C ASN A 157 7.33 -18.65 -4.69
N PRO A 158 6.22 -18.87 -3.97
CA PRO A 158 5.10 -19.69 -4.45
C PRO A 158 4.40 -19.14 -5.70
N ASP A 159 4.56 -17.84 -5.98
CA ASP A 159 4.01 -17.15 -7.15
C ASP A 159 4.88 -17.29 -8.41
N GLY A 160 6.00 -18.03 -8.33
CA GLY A 160 6.94 -18.24 -9.45
C GLY A 160 8.02 -17.17 -9.57
N THR A 161 8.08 -16.21 -8.64
CA THR A 161 9.15 -15.20 -8.60
C THR A 161 10.37 -15.69 -7.83
N LEU A 162 11.52 -15.04 -8.08
CA LEU A 162 12.81 -15.28 -7.44
C LEU A 162 13.21 -14.03 -6.64
N THR A 163 13.43 -14.20 -5.34
CA THR A 163 13.95 -13.17 -4.44
C THR A 163 15.46 -13.31 -4.30
N TYR A 164 16.21 -12.30 -4.71
CA TYR A 164 17.67 -12.31 -4.65
C TYR A 164 18.18 -11.84 -3.27
N PRO A 165 19.44 -12.12 -2.91
CA PRO A 165 20.04 -11.69 -1.65
C PRO A 165 20.05 -10.16 -1.43
N ASP A 166 19.99 -9.39 -2.51
CA ASP A 166 19.89 -7.92 -2.50
C ASP A 166 18.46 -7.40 -2.26
N GLY A 167 17.50 -8.31 -2.09
CA GLY A 167 16.08 -8.00 -1.92
C GLY A 167 15.33 -7.77 -3.23
N SER A 168 15.96 -7.95 -4.40
CA SER A 168 15.28 -7.77 -5.68
C SER A 168 14.40 -8.97 -6.04
N LEU A 169 13.22 -8.70 -6.59
CA LEU A 169 12.29 -9.71 -7.11
C LEU A 169 12.42 -9.80 -8.63
N ARG A 170 12.48 -11.02 -9.16
CA ARG A 170 12.52 -11.31 -10.60
C ARG A 170 11.59 -12.44 -10.97
N ASN A 171 11.15 -12.50 -12.21
CA ASN A 171 10.47 -13.66 -12.76
C ASN A 171 11.42 -14.86 -12.89
N SER A 172 10.87 -16.07 -13.05
CA SER A 172 11.65 -17.29 -13.29
C SER A 172 12.51 -17.26 -14.56
N ASP A 173 12.21 -16.34 -15.49
CA ASP A 173 12.99 -16.10 -16.71
C ASP A 173 14.13 -15.07 -16.53
N GLY A 174 14.30 -14.54 -15.31
CA GLY A 174 15.32 -13.55 -14.96
C GLY A 174 14.96 -12.09 -15.30
N SER A 175 13.77 -11.82 -15.84
CA SER A 175 13.27 -10.46 -16.02
C SER A 175 12.91 -9.81 -14.69
N LEU A 176 13.03 -8.48 -14.60
CA LEU A 176 12.66 -7.73 -13.39
C LEU A 176 11.16 -7.94 -13.11
N PHE A 177 10.82 -8.29 -11.87
CA PHE A 177 9.42 -8.38 -11.48
C PHE A 177 8.86 -6.96 -11.34
N ASP A 178 8.01 -6.56 -12.29
CA ASP A 178 7.30 -5.29 -12.20
C ASP A 178 6.03 -5.49 -11.36
N LEU A 179 5.98 -4.84 -10.19
CA LEU A 179 4.79 -4.78 -9.35
C LEU A 179 3.65 -3.98 -10.02
N ASN A 180 3.95 -3.20 -11.06
CA ASN A 180 2.98 -2.58 -11.95
C ASN A 180 2.82 -3.46 -13.21
N GLY A 181 1.90 -4.42 -13.17
CA GLY A 181 1.67 -5.34 -14.29
C GLY A 181 1.45 -4.64 -15.65
N PRO A 182 1.73 -5.32 -16.78
CA PRO A 182 1.68 -4.73 -18.13
C PRO A 182 0.27 -4.56 -18.72
N ASN A 183 -0.70 -4.08 -17.94
CA ASN A 183 -2.09 -3.89 -18.38
C ASN A 183 -2.59 -2.43 -18.34
N HIS A 184 -1.69 -1.46 -18.55
CA HIS A 184 -2.09 -0.13 -19.04
C HIS A 184 -1.63 0.05 -20.49
N ARG A 185 -2.46 -0.43 -21.43
CA ARG A 185 -2.54 0.16 -22.76
C ARG A 185 -3.93 0.77 -22.94
N ALA A 186 -3.91 2.01 -23.41
CA ALA A 186 -5.04 2.85 -23.79
C ALA A 186 -5.99 2.18 -24.80
#